data_AF-A0A8T7LJ81-F1
#
_entry.id   AF-A0A8T7LJ81-F1
#
_cell.length_a   1.000
_cell.length_b   1.000
_cell.length_c   1.000
_cell.angle_alpha   90.00
_cell.angle_beta   90.00
_cell.angle_gamma   90.00
#
_symmetry.space_group_name_H-M   'P 1'
#
loop_
_entity.id
_entity.type
_entity.pdbx_description
1 polymer ?
#
loop_
_entity_poly.entity_id
_entity_poly.type
_entity_poly.pdbx_seq_one_letter_code
_entity_poly.pdbx_strand_id
1 'polypeptide(L)'
;MQPSLGFVVAFLLFSLLFFSNSYKLWFKTDEYYRSVYESLTREPSIYPFRDFFLTRLENKQRWILWQKIFSLFGAAAVLAVDVLVVAAFVSGKK
;
A
#
# COMPACT_ATOMS: atom_id res chain seq x y z
N MET A 1 24.11 8.52 -6.88
CA MET A 1 24.26 7.05 -6.90
C MET A 1 23.27 6.49 -7.90
N GLN A 2 23.70 5.67 -8.85
CA GLN A 2 22.78 5.01 -9.77
C GLN A 2 22.10 3.85 -9.04
N PRO A 3 20.76 3.76 -9.02
CA PRO A 3 20.07 2.64 -8.42
C PRO A 3 20.38 1.35 -9.20
N SER A 4 20.58 0.23 -8.50
CA SER A 4 20.78 -1.06 -9.16
C SER A 4 19.48 -1.54 -9.83
N LEU A 5 19.57 -2.35 -10.89
CA LEU A 5 18.38 -2.91 -11.54
C LEU A 5 17.51 -3.69 -10.53
N GLY A 6 18.14 -4.48 -9.65
CA GLY A 6 17.44 -5.22 -8.61
C GLY A 6 16.67 -4.31 -7.65
N PHE A 7 17.26 -3.20 -7.24
CA PHE A 7 16.58 -2.19 -6.42
C PHE A 7 15.37 -1.59 -7.16
N VAL A 8 15.54 -1.18 -8.42
CA VAL A 8 14.44 -0.59 -9.22
C VAL A 8 13.29 -1.57 -9.38
N VAL A 9 13.57 -2.83 -9.72
CA VAL A 9 12.54 -3.86 -9.88
C VAL A 9 11.82 -4.12 -8.55
N ALA A 10 12.55 -4.28 -7.44
CA ALA A 10 11.96 -4.47 -6.13
C ALA A 10 11.07 -3.28 -5.74
N PHE A 11 11.54 -2.06 -5.97
CA PHE A 11 10.78 -0.85 -5.69
C PHE A 11 9.47 -0.79 -6.47
N LEU A 12 9.52 -1.02 -7.79
CA LEU A 12 8.32 -1.03 -8.64
C LEU A 12 7.32 -2.15 -8.26
N LEU A 13 7.80 -3.30 -7.76
CA LEU A 13 6.93 -4.34 -7.22
C LEU A 13 6.21 -3.88 -5.95
N PHE A 14 6.90 -3.15 -5.05
CA PHE A 14 6.24 -2.53 -3.89
C PHE A 14 5.23 -1.47 -4.31
N SER A 15 5.55 -0.64 -5.30
CA SER A 15 4.61 0.33 -5.88
C SER A 15 3.37 -0.37 -6.45
N LEU A 16 3.55 -1.48 -7.18
CA LEU A 16 2.45 -2.28 -7.70
C LEU A 16 1.56 -2.85 -6.59
N LEU A 17 2.17 -3.35 -5.50
CA LEU A 17 1.42 -3.81 -4.33
C LEU A 17 0.62 -2.67 -3.69
N PHE A 18 1.20 -1.47 -3.57
CA PHE A 18 0.51 -0.29 -3.07
C PHE A 18 -0.71 0.08 -3.93
N PHE A 19 -0.53 0.14 -5.26
CA PHE A 19 -1.65 0.46 -6.17
C PHE A 19 -2.71 -0.63 -6.19
N SER A 20 -2.33 -1.91 -6.12
CA SER A 20 -3.29 -3.03 -6.04
C SER A 20 -4.15 -2.95 -4.77
N ASN A 21 -3.53 -2.65 -3.63
CA ASN A 21 -4.26 -2.46 -2.37
C ASN A 21 -5.14 -1.21 -2.40
N SER A 22 -4.65 -0.12 -2.98
CA SER A 22 -5.45 1.10 -3.19
C SER A 22 -6.64 0.81 -4.08
N TYR A 23 -6.47 0.11 -5.20
CA TYR A 23 -7.59 -0.29 -6.07
C TYR A 23 -8.64 -1.10 -5.31
N LYS A 24 -8.23 -2.09 -4.51
CA LYS A 24 -9.14 -2.87 -3.67
C LYS A 24 -9.88 -2.00 -2.65
N LEU A 25 -9.19 -1.07 -2.01
CA LEU A 25 -9.79 -0.11 -1.07
C LEU A 25 -10.86 0.77 -1.74
N TRP A 26 -10.68 1.15 -3.01
CA TRP A 26 -11.60 2.04 -3.71
C TRP A 26 -12.81 1.31 -4.31
N PHE A 27 -12.58 0.15 -4.94
CA PHE A 27 -13.60 -0.54 -5.75
C PHE A 27 -14.10 -1.86 -5.15
N LYS A 28 -13.36 -2.44 -4.20
CA LYS A 28 -13.68 -3.71 -3.54
C LYS A 28 -13.66 -3.56 -2.02
N THR A 29 -14.17 -2.42 -1.53
CA THR A 29 -14.09 -1.99 -0.13
C THR A 29 -14.52 -3.10 0.84
N ASP A 30 -15.65 -3.76 0.59
CA ASP A 30 -16.16 -4.81 1.50
C ASP A 30 -15.31 -6.08 1.49
N GLU A 31 -14.89 -6.56 0.31
CA GLU A 31 -13.96 -7.68 0.20
C GLU A 31 -12.61 -7.37 0.87
N TYR A 32 -12.12 -6.13 0.69
CA TYR A 32 -10.89 -5.65 1.30
C TYR A 32 -10.96 -5.73 2.83
N TYR A 33 -11.98 -5.13 3.46
CA TYR A 33 -12.10 -5.18 4.92
C TYR A 33 -12.40 -6.57 5.47
N ARG A 34 -13.13 -7.41 4.72
CA ARG A 34 -13.33 -8.81 5.08
C ARG A 34 -11.99 -9.56 5.12
N SER A 35 -11.16 -9.40 4.09
CA SER A 35 -9.84 -10.04 4.04
C SER A 35 -8.91 -9.54 5.16
N VAL A 36 -8.99 -8.26 5.51
CA VAL A 36 -8.23 -7.67 6.63
C VAL A 36 -8.71 -8.26 7.96
N TYR A 37 -10.02 -8.32 8.18
CA TYR A 37 -10.59 -8.91 9.39
C TYR A 37 -10.23 -10.39 9.55
N GLU A 38 -10.35 -11.18 8.48
CA GLU A 38 -9.97 -12.59 8.46
C GLU A 38 -8.47 -12.78 8.74
N SER A 39 -7.61 -11.91 8.21
CA SER A 39 -6.17 -11.94 8.47
C SER A 39 -5.82 -11.61 9.92
N LEU A 40 -6.56 -10.68 10.53
CA LEU A 40 -6.35 -10.23 11.92
C LEU A 40 -6.95 -11.18 12.96
N THR A 41 -7.93 -12.00 12.58
CA THR A 41 -8.60 -12.96 13.47
C THR A 41 -8.07 -14.38 13.33
N ARG A 42 -7.23 -14.66 12.33
CA ARG A 42 -6.55 -15.94 12.16
C ARG A 42 -5.59 -16.22 13.32
N GLU A 43 -5.73 -17.38 13.94
CA GLU A 43 -4.78 -17.88 14.94
C GLU A 43 -3.69 -18.74 14.27
N PRO A 44 -2.41 -18.63 14.69
CA PRO A 44 -1.87 -17.62 15.62
C PRO A 44 -1.79 -16.24 14.94
N SER A 45 -2.19 -15.18 15.65
CA SER A 45 -2.13 -13.81 15.13
C SER A 45 -0.67 -13.31 15.16
N ILE A 46 -0.05 -13.23 14.00
CA ILE A 46 1.33 -12.74 13.82
C ILE A 46 1.38 -11.19 13.82
N TYR A 47 0.22 -10.52 13.85
CA TYR A 47 0.14 -9.06 13.71
C TYR A 47 0.20 -8.34 15.07
N PRO A 48 1.24 -7.55 15.36
CA PRO A 48 1.44 -6.89 16.65
C PRO A 48 0.47 -5.72 16.93
N PHE A 49 -0.42 -5.40 16.00
CA PHE A 49 -1.38 -4.28 16.09
C PHE A 49 -2.83 -4.72 15.88
N ARG A 50 -3.15 -6.00 16.17
CA ARG A 50 -4.48 -6.57 15.98
C ARG A 50 -5.59 -5.67 16.54
N ASP A 51 -5.48 -5.30 17.82
CA ASP A 51 -6.52 -4.53 18.51
C ASP A 51 -6.66 -3.12 17.93
N PHE A 52 -5.55 -2.49 17.52
CA PHE A 52 -5.55 -1.20 16.83
C PHE A 52 -6.37 -1.23 15.53
N PHE A 53 -6.28 -2.32 14.76
CA PHE A 53 -7.06 -2.49 13.53
C PHE A 53 -8.52 -2.86 13.80
N LEU A 54 -8.78 -3.71 14.81
CA LEU A 54 -10.13 -4.09 15.20
C LEU A 54 -10.95 -2.89 15.69
N THR A 55 -10.41 -2.04 16.56
CA THR A 55 -11.09 -0.80 17.04
C THR A 55 -11.42 0.16 15.89
N ARG A 56 -10.62 0.15 14.81
CA ARG A 56 -10.88 0.99 13.63
C ARG A 56 -11.94 0.42 12.71
N LEU A 57 -12.06 -0.92 12.67
CA LEU A 57 -13.14 -1.60 11.98
C LEU A 57 -14.50 -1.35 12.62
N GLU A 58 -14.56 -1.12 13.94
CA GLU A 58 -15.80 -0.72 14.64
C GLU A 58 -16.34 0.64 14.15
N ASN A 59 -15.46 1.58 13.78
CA ASN A 59 -15.80 2.86 13.15
C ASN A 59 -15.50 2.87 11.64
N LYS A 60 -15.94 1.81 10.94
CA LYS A 60 -15.60 1.49 9.55
C LYS A 60 -15.70 2.69 8.59
N GLN A 61 -16.80 3.46 8.60
CA GLN A 61 -17.03 4.53 7.62
C GLN A 61 -15.99 5.66 7.70
N ARG A 62 -15.72 6.17 8.91
CA ARG A 62 -14.72 7.22 9.12
C ARG A 62 -13.32 6.71 8.78
N TRP A 63 -13.03 5.47 9.13
CA TRP A 63 -11.77 4.82 8.79
C TRP A 63 -11.58 4.67 7.28
N ILE A 64 -12.60 4.24 6.55
CA ILE A 64 -12.60 4.17 5.07
C ILE A 64 -12.27 5.53 4.46
N LEU A 65 -12.93 6.58 4.93
CA LEU A 65 -12.75 7.93 4.38
C LEU A 65 -11.29 8.36 4.52
N TRP A 66 -10.72 8.24 5.72
CA TRP A 66 -9.32 8.57 5.96
C TRP A 66 -8.38 7.71 5.13
N GLN A 67 -8.60 6.39 5.06
CA GLN A 67 -7.75 5.51 4.24
C GLN A 67 -7.80 5.88 2.75
N LYS A 68 -8.97 6.24 2.22
CA LYS A 68 -9.10 6.70 0.83
C LYS A 68 -8.34 8.01 0.61
N ILE A 69 -8.49 8.99 1.49
CA ILE A 69 -7.74 10.26 1.43
C ILE A 69 -6.23 10.00 1.48
N PHE A 70 -5.74 9.23 2.46
CA PHE A 70 -4.33 8.90 2.58
C PHE A 70 -3.81 8.09 1.38
N SER A 71 -4.63 7.21 0.79
CA SER A 71 -4.25 6.46 -0.40
C SER A 71 -4.05 7.36 -1.63
N LEU A 72 -4.75 8.48 -1.75
CA LEU A 72 -4.54 9.45 -2.83
C LEU A 72 -3.20 10.16 -2.68
N PHE A 73 -2.90 10.65 -1.47
CA PHE A 73 -1.60 11.25 -1.18
C PHE A 73 -0.46 10.25 -1.37
N GLY A 74 -0.65 9.01 -0.89
CA GLY A 74 0.29 7.92 -1.09
C GLY A 74 0.49 7.59 -2.57
N ALA A 75 -0.58 7.53 -3.37
CA ALA A 75 -0.50 7.28 -4.81
C ALA A 75 0.31 8.37 -5.53
N ALA A 76 0.05 9.65 -5.22
CA ALA A 76 0.81 10.76 -5.79
C ALA A 76 2.31 10.67 -5.42
N ALA A 77 2.62 10.37 -4.16
CA ALA A 77 3.99 10.22 -3.69
C ALA A 77 4.70 9.02 -4.35
N VAL A 78 4.05 7.86 -4.41
CA VAL A 78 4.61 6.65 -5.05
C VAL A 78 4.87 6.89 -6.53
N LEU A 79 3.92 7.49 -7.27
CA LEU A 79 4.12 7.84 -8.68
C LEU A 79 5.29 8.80 -8.88
N ALA A 80 5.41 9.83 -8.04
CA ALA A 80 6.52 10.77 -8.12
C ALA A 80 7.87 10.07 -7.90
N VAL A 81 7.95 9.19 -6.90
CA VAL A 81 9.19 8.44 -6.62
C VAL A 81 9.48 7.41 -7.70
N ASP A 82 8.49 6.72 -8.25
CA ASP A 82 8.66 5.78 -9.37
C ASP A 82 9.32 6.49 -10.58
N VAL A 83 8.83 7.68 -10.94
CA VAL A 83 9.41 8.51 -12.00
C VAL A 83 10.86 8.86 -11.70
N LEU A 84 11.17 9.30 -10.47
CA LEU A 84 12.53 9.66 -10.06
C LEU A 84 13.48 8.46 -10.08
N VAL A 85 13.05 7.31 -9.58
CA VAL A 85 13.85 6.08 -9.52
C VAL A 85 14.16 5.57 -10.93
N VAL A 86 13.16 5.53 -11.82
CA VAL A 86 13.34 5.11 -13.21
C VAL A 86 14.21 6.12 -13.97
N ALA A 87 13.98 7.42 -13.79
CA ALA A 87 14.81 8.46 -14.41
C ALA A 87 16.27 8.37 -13.97
N ALA A 88 16.53 8.16 -12.68
CA ALA A 88 17.88 7.97 -12.14
C ALA A 88 18.56 6.70 -12.69
N PHE A 89 17.80 5.61 -12.86
CA PHE A 89 18.30 4.36 -13.45
C PHE A 89 18.72 4.53 -14.92
N VAL A 90 17.85 5.15 -15.72
CA VAL A 90 18.07 5.36 -17.16
C VAL A 90 19.17 6.39 -17.40
N SER A 91 19.18 7.49 -16.64
CA SER A 91 20.16 8.57 -16.82
C SER A 91 21.56 8.17 -16.38
N GLY A 92 21.69 7.26 -15.40
CA GLY A 92 22.99 6.71 -14.99
C GLY A 92 23.54 5.62 -15.90
N LYS A 93 22.77 5.14 -16.91
CA LYS A 93 23.23 4.14 -17.89
C LYS A 93 23.94 4.75 -19.10
N LYS A 94 24.03 6.08 -19.18
CA LYS A 94 24.90 6.81 -20.12
C LYS A 94 26.29 6.96 -19.53
#